data_AF-A0A673FMT4-F1
#
_entry.id   AF-A0A673FMT4-F1
#
_cell.length_a   1.000
_cell.length_b   1.000
_cell.length_c   1.000
_cell.angle_alpha   90.00
_cell.angle_beta   90.00
_cell.angle_gamma   90.00
#
_symmetry.space_group_name_H-M   'P 1'
#
loop_
_entity.id
_entity.type
_entity.pdbx_description
1 polymer ?
#
loop_
_entity_poly.entity_id
_entity_poly.type
_entity_poly.pdbx_seq_one_letter_code
_entity_poly.pdbx_strand_id
1 'polypeptide(L)'
;MIKLFSLKQQKKDEESAGGTRAGAGGKKASAAQLRIQKDINELNLPKTCEMVFPDQDDLLNFKLIISPDELVSCGLCVSLLQEPNPEDPLNKEAAEVLQTNRRLFEQNVQRSLRGGYVGATYFERCLK
;
A
#
# COMPACT_ATOMS: atom_id res chain seq x y z
N MET A 1 -39.17 -1.78 -15.74
CA MET A 1 -39.27 -2.40 -14.40
C MET A 1 -38.48 -3.71 -14.40
N ILE A 2 -37.14 -3.63 -14.45
CA ILE A 2 -36.24 -4.78 -14.66
C ILE A 2 -35.10 -4.64 -13.64
N LYS A 3 -35.22 -5.32 -12.50
CA LYS A 3 -34.13 -5.60 -11.54
C LYS A 3 -34.53 -6.59 -10.44
N LEU A 4 -35.82 -6.94 -10.34
CA LEU A 4 -36.31 -7.90 -9.35
C LEU A 4 -36.09 -9.38 -9.72
N PHE A 5 -35.98 -9.70 -11.02
CA PHE A 5 -35.72 -11.08 -11.48
C PHE A 5 -34.24 -11.50 -11.36
N SER A 6 -33.30 -10.56 -11.47
CA SER A 6 -31.86 -10.86 -11.39
C SER A 6 -31.39 -11.15 -9.95
N LEU A 7 -31.96 -10.43 -8.96
CA LEU A 7 -31.69 -10.66 -7.53
C LEU A 7 -32.22 -12.02 -7.03
N LYS A 8 -33.26 -12.56 -7.67
CA LYS A 8 -33.80 -13.90 -7.34
C LYS A 8 -33.04 -15.04 -8.01
N GLN A 9 -32.41 -14.80 -9.16
CA GLN A 9 -31.49 -15.76 -9.78
C GLN A 9 -30.17 -15.82 -8.99
N GLN A 10 -29.63 -14.65 -8.57
CA GLN A 10 -28.39 -14.59 -7.78
C GLN A 10 -28.51 -15.21 -6.38
N LYS A 11 -29.66 -15.06 -5.69
CA LYS A 11 -29.87 -15.74 -4.40
C LYS A 11 -30.12 -17.25 -4.54
N LYS A 12 -30.66 -17.72 -5.66
CA LYS A 12 -30.94 -19.15 -5.86
C LYS A 12 -29.69 -19.95 -6.26
N ASP A 13 -28.70 -19.29 -6.83
CA ASP A 13 -27.39 -19.89 -7.10
C ASP A 13 -26.48 -19.91 -5.86
N GLU A 14 -26.75 -19.09 -4.83
CA GLU A 14 -26.05 -19.17 -3.52
C GLU A 14 -26.62 -20.28 -2.61
N GLU A 15 -27.93 -20.57 -2.65
CA GLU A 15 -28.55 -21.58 -1.78
C GLU A 15 -28.51 -23.02 -2.32
N SER A 16 -28.12 -23.26 -3.57
CA SER A 16 -27.96 -24.63 -4.12
C SER A 16 -26.57 -25.25 -3.89
N ALA A 17 -25.70 -24.58 -3.12
CA ALA A 17 -24.39 -25.12 -2.72
C ALA A 17 -24.40 -25.85 -1.36
N GLY A 18 -25.57 -26.04 -0.73
CA GLY A 18 -25.76 -26.80 0.51
C GLY A 18 -25.91 -28.31 0.31
N GLY A 19 -25.24 -28.91 -0.67
CA GLY A 19 -25.29 -30.34 -0.98
C GLY A 19 -23.96 -31.03 -0.73
N THR A 20 -23.91 -31.86 0.31
CA THR A 20 -22.77 -32.70 0.73
C THR A 20 -22.11 -33.42 -0.45
N ARG A 21 -20.92 -32.96 -0.85
CA ARG A 21 -19.98 -33.74 -1.67
C ARG A 21 -18.59 -33.65 -1.06
N ALA A 22 -18.19 -34.72 -0.40
CA ALA A 22 -16.79 -35.02 -0.16
C ALA A 22 -16.09 -35.14 -1.52
N GLY A 23 -15.04 -34.35 -1.73
CA GLY A 23 -14.21 -34.39 -2.94
C GLY A 23 -13.76 -32.99 -3.39
N ALA A 24 -12.53 -32.62 -3.03
CA ALA A 24 -11.75 -31.50 -3.56
C ALA A 24 -12.44 -30.11 -3.51
N GLY A 25 -12.54 -29.55 -2.31
CA GLY A 25 -12.98 -28.17 -2.05
C GLY A 25 -11.96 -27.12 -2.49
N GLY A 26 -11.65 -27.06 -3.79
CA GLY A 26 -10.93 -25.94 -4.37
C GLY A 26 -11.85 -24.73 -4.38
N LYS A 27 -11.70 -23.82 -3.40
CA LYS A 27 -12.33 -22.49 -3.46
C LYS A 27 -11.95 -21.89 -4.81
N LYS A 28 -12.93 -21.63 -5.69
CA LYS A 28 -12.67 -20.97 -6.96
C LYS A 28 -11.98 -19.64 -6.66
N ALA A 29 -10.78 -19.44 -7.20
CA ALA A 29 -10.01 -18.23 -6.96
C ALA A 29 -10.85 -17.01 -7.39
N SER A 30 -10.94 -16.00 -6.50
CA SER A 30 -11.59 -14.73 -6.82
C SER A 30 -10.87 -14.04 -7.98
N ALA A 31 -11.59 -13.23 -8.76
CA ALA A 31 -10.98 -12.41 -9.81
C ALA A 31 -9.85 -11.53 -9.27
N ALA A 32 -9.98 -11.01 -8.04
CA ALA A 32 -8.94 -10.26 -7.37
C ALA A 32 -7.69 -11.11 -7.09
N GLN A 33 -7.88 -12.38 -6.69
CA GLN A 33 -6.80 -13.32 -6.41
C GLN A 33 -6.01 -13.66 -7.69
N LEU A 34 -6.71 -13.85 -8.81
CA LEU A 34 -6.06 -14.11 -10.11
C LEU A 34 -5.27 -12.89 -10.60
N ARG A 35 -5.81 -11.69 -10.39
CA ARG A 35 -5.16 -10.41 -10.73
C ARG A 35 -3.89 -10.19 -9.92
N ILE A 36 -3.94 -10.30 -8.60
CA ILE A 36 -2.78 -10.03 -7.74
C ILE A 36 -1.69 -11.08 -7.95
N GLN A 37 -2.06 -12.35 -8.18
CA GLN A 37 -1.12 -13.40 -8.49
C GLN A 37 -0.34 -13.09 -9.77
N LYS A 38 -1.01 -12.57 -10.81
CA LYS A 38 -0.34 -12.15 -12.04
C LYS A 38 0.60 -10.97 -11.78
N ASP A 39 0.16 -9.95 -11.06
CA ASP A 39 1.00 -8.77 -10.78
C ASP A 39 2.27 -9.13 -10.02
N ILE A 40 2.15 -9.95 -8.97
CA ILE A 40 3.27 -10.34 -8.14
C ILE A 40 4.31 -11.10 -8.97
N ASN A 41 3.86 -11.94 -9.90
CA ASN A 41 4.75 -12.68 -10.79
C ASN A 41 5.45 -11.78 -11.84
N GLU A 42 4.83 -10.65 -12.20
CA GLU A 42 5.39 -9.68 -13.15
C GLU A 42 6.20 -8.56 -12.46
N LEU A 43 6.18 -8.52 -11.13
CA LEU A 43 6.77 -7.45 -10.34
C LEU A 43 8.30 -7.58 -10.29
N ASN A 44 8.98 -6.55 -10.79
CA ASN A 44 10.43 -6.40 -10.64
C ASN A 44 10.69 -5.27 -9.65
N LEU A 45 10.98 -5.62 -8.40
CA LEU A 45 11.26 -4.66 -7.34
C LEU A 45 12.73 -4.18 -7.41
N PRO A 46 13.01 -2.88 -7.25
CA PRO A 46 14.37 -2.40 -7.08
C PRO A 46 14.93 -2.84 -5.72
N LYS A 47 16.25 -2.78 -5.54
CA LYS A 47 16.93 -3.16 -4.28
C LYS A 47 16.49 -2.33 -3.06
N THR A 48 15.97 -1.13 -3.31
CA THR A 48 15.43 -0.22 -2.29
C THR A 48 14.02 -0.61 -1.83
N CYS A 49 13.41 -1.64 -2.40
CA CYS A 49 12.06 -2.11 -2.06
C CYS A 49 12.05 -3.62 -1.79
N GLU A 50 11.44 -4.02 -0.68
CA GLU A 50 11.27 -5.41 -0.29
C GLU A 50 9.80 -5.68 0.02
N MET A 51 9.24 -6.75 -0.56
CA MET A 51 7.89 -7.21 -0.23
C MET A 51 7.94 -8.39 0.72
N VAL A 52 7.18 -8.29 1.80
CA VAL A 52 7.05 -9.32 2.83
C VAL A 52 5.60 -9.75 2.90
N PHE A 53 5.37 -11.05 2.74
CA PHE A 53 4.06 -11.67 2.92
C PHE A 53 4.02 -12.34 4.30
N PRO A 54 3.26 -11.81 5.27
CA PRO A 54 3.14 -12.43 6.58
C PRO A 54 2.54 -13.84 6.52
N ASP A 55 1.66 -14.07 5.54
CA ASP A 55 1.07 -15.37 5.21
C ASP A 55 1.26 -15.62 3.70
N GLN A 56 1.79 -16.78 3.34
CA GLN A 56 2.06 -17.14 1.94
C GLN A 56 0.80 -17.51 1.17
N ASP A 57 -0.28 -17.90 1.87
CA ASP A 57 -1.57 -18.21 1.26
C ASP A 57 -2.45 -16.96 1.07
N ASP A 58 -2.08 -15.83 1.70
CA ASP A 58 -2.76 -14.54 1.60
C ASP A 58 -1.92 -13.50 0.83
N LEU A 59 -2.10 -13.49 -0.49
CA LEU A 59 -1.45 -12.52 -1.38
C LEU A 59 -2.07 -11.11 -1.33
N LEU A 60 -3.21 -10.93 -0.67
CA LEU A 60 -3.89 -9.63 -0.61
C LEU A 60 -3.35 -8.76 0.54
N ASN A 61 -2.79 -9.38 1.57
CA ASN A 61 -2.20 -8.69 2.71
C ASN A 61 -0.68 -8.87 2.72
N PHE A 62 0.02 -7.85 2.24
CA PHE A 62 1.48 -7.81 2.22
C PHE A 62 2.02 -6.51 2.82
N LYS A 63 3.29 -6.53 3.19
CA LYS A 63 4.04 -5.35 3.62
C LYS A 63 5.05 -5.00 2.54
N LEU A 64 5.07 -3.74 2.13
CA LEU A 64 6.14 -3.18 1.29
C LEU A 64 7.06 -2.36 2.19
N ILE A 65 8.33 -2.76 2.25
CA ILE A 65 9.39 -2.05 2.95
C ILE A 65 10.16 -1.26 1.90
N ILE A 66 10.25 0.06 2.09
CA ILE A 66 11.03 0.94 1.22
C ILE A 66 12.21 1.47 2.04
N SER A 67 13.42 1.24 1.55
CA SER A 67 14.69 1.71 2.13
C SER A 67 15.45 2.46 1.04
N PRO A 68 15.32 3.79 0.97
CA PRO A 68 16.05 4.57 -0.02
C PRO A 68 17.55 4.59 0.34
N ASP A 69 18.36 3.89 -0.46
CA ASP A 69 19.82 3.80 -0.27
C ASP A 69 20.52 5.13 -0.56
N GLU A 70 19.99 5.88 -1.53
CA GLU A 70 20.36 7.25 -1.83
C GLU A 70 19.08 8.05 -2.03
N LEU A 71 19.03 9.27 -1.48
CA LEU A 71 17.85 10.14 -1.49
C LEU A 71 17.46 10.64 -2.90
N VAL A 72 18.00 10.08 -4.00
CA VAL A 72 17.96 10.71 -5.34
C VAL A 72 17.74 9.77 -6.56
N SER A 73 17.99 8.45 -6.53
CA SER A 73 18.33 7.75 -7.80
C SER A 73 17.36 6.69 -8.37
N CYS A 74 16.08 6.58 -7.97
CA CYS A 74 15.16 5.60 -8.58
C CYS A 74 13.78 6.21 -8.93
N GLY A 75 13.68 6.81 -10.12
CA GLY A 75 12.55 7.62 -10.60
C GLY A 75 11.20 6.95 -10.85
N LEU A 76 10.89 5.81 -10.23
CA LEU A 76 9.54 5.21 -10.29
C LEU A 76 9.03 4.74 -8.92
N CYS A 77 9.94 4.35 -8.03
CA CYS A 77 9.61 4.09 -6.65
C CYS A 77 9.80 5.40 -5.89
N VAL A 78 8.67 6.08 -5.67
CA VAL A 78 8.45 7.14 -4.69
C VAL A 78 8.44 8.59 -5.23
N SER A 79 7.46 8.92 -6.07
CA SER A 79 7.13 10.33 -6.35
C SER A 79 6.77 11.10 -5.08
N LEU A 80 6.10 10.46 -4.10
CA LEU A 80 5.61 11.13 -2.89
C LEU A 80 6.70 11.50 -1.86
N LEU A 81 7.78 10.73 -1.73
CA LEU A 81 8.89 11.05 -0.80
C LEU A 81 10.01 11.84 -1.50
N GLN A 82 10.11 11.79 -2.83
CA GLN A 82 11.14 12.52 -3.56
C GLN A 82 10.75 13.98 -3.83
N GLU A 83 9.47 14.22 -4.17
CA GLU A 83 8.88 15.55 -4.29
C GLU A 83 7.57 15.57 -3.51
N PRO A 84 7.59 15.99 -2.23
CA PRO A 84 6.35 16.08 -1.47
C PRO A 84 5.43 17.07 -2.17
N ASN A 85 4.19 16.64 -2.46
CA ASN A 85 3.21 17.49 -3.13
C ASN A 85 2.57 18.46 -2.12
N PRO A 86 2.84 19.77 -2.19
CA PRO A 86 2.27 20.71 -1.24
C PRO A 86 0.85 21.16 -1.60
N GLU A 87 0.34 20.80 -2.79
CA GLU A 87 -1.01 21.19 -3.26
C GLU A 87 -2.13 20.34 -2.64
N ASP A 88 -1.80 19.13 -2.16
CA ASP A 88 -2.75 18.25 -1.46
C ASP A 88 -2.11 17.66 -0.19
N PRO A 89 -1.87 18.49 0.85
CA PRO A 89 -1.10 18.08 1.99
C PRO A 89 -1.95 17.40 3.07
N LEU A 90 -1.58 16.16 3.43
CA LEU A 90 -2.09 15.51 4.63
C LEU A 90 -1.57 16.16 5.93
N ASN A 91 -0.32 16.65 5.90
CA ASN A 91 0.30 17.44 6.98
C ASN A 91 0.49 18.87 6.50
N LYS A 92 -0.38 19.77 6.96
CA LYS A 92 -0.43 21.16 6.50
C LYS A 92 0.80 21.94 6.92
N GLU A 93 1.29 21.71 8.14
CA GLU A 93 2.47 22.37 8.70
C GLU A 93 3.73 22.00 7.90
N ALA A 94 3.89 20.73 7.54
CA ALA A 94 5.01 20.26 6.75
C ALA A 94 4.99 20.86 5.33
N ALA A 95 3.80 20.98 4.72
CA ALA A 95 3.63 21.56 3.40
C ALA A 95 3.89 23.06 3.37
N GLU A 96 3.43 23.80 4.39
CA GLU A 96 3.73 25.23 4.53
C GLU A 96 5.23 25.48 4.65
N VAL A 97 5.93 24.67 5.46
CA VAL A 97 7.40 24.76 5.60
C VAL A 97 8.10 24.40 4.30
N LEU A 98 7.60 23.43 3.53
CA LEU A 98 8.16 23.07 2.23
C LEU A 98 8.05 24.22 1.22
N GLN A 99 6.90 24.88 1.14
CA GLN A 99 6.67 26.03 0.25
C GLN A 99 7.48 27.26 0.68
N THR A 100 7.54 27.53 1.99
CA THR A 100 8.16 28.74 2.53
C THR A 100 9.69 28.62 2.66
N ASN A 101 10.18 27.48 3.14
CA ASN A 101 11.60 27.28 3.43
C ASN A 101 12.02 25.81 3.29
N ARG A 102 12.43 25.46 2.06
CA ARG A 102 12.92 24.12 1.71
C ARG A 102 14.08 23.63 2.59
N ARG A 103 15.00 24.50 3.00
CA ARG A 103 16.14 24.12 3.86
C ARG A 103 15.69 23.73 5.27
N LEU A 104 14.71 24.46 5.83
CA LEU A 104 14.13 24.12 7.13
C LEU A 104 13.33 22.82 7.04
N PHE A 105 12.60 22.59 5.95
CA PHE A 105 11.92 21.33 5.70
C PHE A 105 12.91 20.15 5.71
N GLU A 106 14.00 20.24 4.97
CA GLU A 106 15.06 19.23 4.94
C GLU A 106 15.65 18.96 6.33
N GLN A 107 15.89 20.01 7.13
CA GLN A 107 16.37 19.87 8.51
C GLN A 107 15.36 19.15 9.40
N ASN A 108 14.07 19.51 9.29
CA ASN A 108 13.00 18.89 10.06
C ASN A 108 12.85 17.40 9.71
N VAL A 109 12.94 17.05 8.42
CA VAL A 109 12.93 15.65 7.95
C VAL A 109 14.12 14.89 8.51
N GLN A 110 15.34 15.42 8.40
CA GLN A 110 16.53 14.75 8.95
C GLN A 110 16.43 14.55 10.47
N ARG A 111 15.85 15.53 11.18
CA ARG A 111 15.63 15.42 12.63
C ARG A 111 14.56 14.37 12.97
N SER A 112 13.45 14.34 12.23
CA SER A 112 12.36 13.38 12.49
C SER A 112 12.81 11.95 12.18
N LEU A 113 13.51 11.71 11.06
CA LEU A 113 14.02 10.39 10.67
C LEU A 113 14.98 9.79 11.72
N ARG A 114 15.81 10.63 12.36
CA ARG A 114 16.76 10.22 13.41
C ARG A 114 16.11 9.96 14.78
N GLY A 115 14.83 10.30 14.94
CA GLY A 115 14.11 10.26 16.21
C GLY A 115 14.23 11.57 16.97
N GLY A 116 13.19 12.41 16.94
CA GLY A 116 13.25 13.74 17.51
C GLY A 116 11.97 14.54 17.40
N TYR A 117 11.97 15.75 17.98
CA TYR A 117 10.83 16.66 17.95
C TYR A 117 10.86 17.60 16.75
N VAL A 118 9.72 17.72 16.06
CA VAL A 118 9.43 18.80 15.10
C VAL A 118 8.22 19.55 15.65
N GLY A 119 8.43 20.79 16.11
CA GLY A 119 7.42 21.50 16.91
C GLY A 119 7.17 20.79 18.24
N ALA A 120 5.91 20.50 18.54
CA ALA A 120 5.51 19.77 19.76
C ALA A 120 5.40 18.25 19.57
N THR A 121 5.56 17.75 18.34
CA THR A 121 5.33 16.34 18.00
C THR A 121 6.65 15.59 17.96
N TYR A 122 6.73 14.47 18.70
CA TYR A 122 7.85 13.55 18.62
C TYR A 122 7.67 12.55 17.48
N PHE A 123 8.71 12.34 16.69
CA PHE A 123 8.77 11.33 15.65
C PHE A 123 9.73 10.23 16.09
N GLU A 124 9.30 8.97 16.00
CA GLU A 124 10.14 7.81 16.25
C GLU A 124 11.23 7.70 15.19
N ARG A 125 12.40 7.17 15.59
CA ARG A 125 13.50 6.93 14.67
C ARG A 125 13.10 5.85 13.65
N CYS A 126 13.29 6.15 12.37
CA CYS A 126 12.99 5.23 11.27
C CYS A 126 14.15 5.02 10.29
N LEU A 127 15.34 5.54 10.62
CA LEU A 127 16.58 5.13 9.96
C LEU A 127 16.96 3.70 10.40
N LYS A 128 17.16 2.82 9.43
CA LYS A 128 17.80 1.51 9.63
C LYS A 128 19.20 1.66 10.23
#